data_AF-A0A940L5A4-F1
#
_entry.id   AF-A0A940L5A4-F1
#
_cell.length_a   1.000
_cell.length_b   1.000
_cell.length_c   1.000
_cell.angle_alpha   90.00
_cell.angle_beta   90.00
_cell.angle_gamma   90.00
#
_symmetry.space_group_name_H-M   'P 1'
#
loop_
_entity.id
_entity.type
_entity.pdbx_description
1 polymer ?
#
loop_
_entity_poly.entity_id
_entity_poly.type
_entity_poly.pdbx_seq_one_letter_code
_entity_poly.pdbx_strand_id
1 'polypeptide(L)' 'MKVVNPEDEKNKGALAVDYSDGIKLVATYTCKLDSMGNHFSALGKSEEEASKEVLARCKDRTMINFCKAEKIKCFKN' A
#
# COMPACT_ATOMS: atom_id res chain seq x y z
N MET A 1 -2.91 5.11 -17.50
CA MET A 1 -2.97 4.93 -16.03
C MET A 1 -1.74 5.58 -15.42
N LYS A 2 -1.91 6.56 -14.52
CA LYS A 2 -0.78 7.18 -13.82
C LYS A 2 -0.42 6.26 -12.66
N VAL A 3 0.76 5.64 -12.71
CA VAL A 3 1.26 4.81 -11.60
C VAL A 3 1.59 5.76 -10.45
N VAL A 4 0.81 5.68 -9.38
CA VAL A 4 1.02 6.46 -8.16
C VAL A 4 2.10 5.75 -7.36
N ASN A 5 3.24 6.42 -7.10
CA ASN A 5 4.31 5.85 -6.28
C ASN A 5 3.96 6.02 -4.79
N PRO A 6 3.63 4.96 -4.03
CA PRO A 6 3.20 5.10 -2.63
C PRO A 6 4.24 5.76 -1.71
N GLU A 7 5.50 5.87 -2.15
CA GLU A 7 6.62 6.43 -1.38
C GLU A 7 6.80 7.94 -1.60
N ASP A 8 6.19 8.51 -2.63
CA ASP A 8 6.32 9.94 -2.94
C ASP A 8 5.43 10.75 -1.97
N GLU A 9 6.03 11.71 -1.27
CA GLU A 9 5.30 12.62 -0.37
C GLU A 9 4.16 13.37 -1.06
N LYS A 10 4.23 13.53 -2.38
CA LYS A 10 3.16 14.13 -3.20
C LYS A 10 1.88 13.29 -3.26
N ASN A 11 1.92 12.05 -2.77
CA ASN A 11 0.77 11.15 -2.71
C ASN A 11 0.06 11.14 -1.35
N LYS A 12 0.50 11.98 -0.39
CA LYS A 12 -0.35 12.39 0.73
C LYS A 12 -1.61 13.06 0.15
N GLY A 13 -2.80 12.51 0.44
CA GLY A 13 -4.06 12.96 -0.17
C GLY A 13 -4.45 12.24 -1.48
N ALA A 14 -3.76 11.17 -1.88
CA ALA A 14 -4.17 10.38 -3.03
C ALA A 14 -5.56 9.78 -2.83
N LEU A 15 -6.49 10.10 -3.73
CA LEU A 15 -7.82 9.51 -3.77
C LEU A 15 -7.89 8.49 -4.92
N ALA A 16 -8.56 7.36 -4.69
CA ALA A 16 -8.83 6.38 -5.73
C ALA A 16 -10.21 6.61 -6.32
N VAL A 17 -10.35 6.35 -7.62
CA VAL A 17 -11.67 6.31 -8.24
C VAL A 17 -12.28 4.93 -7.99
N ASP A 18 -13.45 4.94 -7.39
CA ASP A 18 -14.30 3.78 -7.22
C ASP A 18 -15.47 3.86 -8.19
N TYR A 19 -15.76 2.76 -8.89
CA TYR A 19 -16.79 2.63 -9.92
C TYR A 19 -17.91 1.67 -9.50
N SER A 20 -17.83 1.10 -8.29
CA SER A 20 -18.76 0.07 -7.81
C SER A 20 -20.20 0.56 -7.60
N ASP A 21 -20.38 1.87 -7.38
CA ASP A 21 -21.68 2.49 -7.12
C ASP A 21 -21.71 3.92 -7.68
N GLY A 22 -21.43 4.05 -8.99
CA GLY A 22 -21.13 5.33 -9.64
C GLY A 22 -19.68 5.77 -9.46
N ILE A 23 -19.31 6.89 -10.09
CA ILE A 23 -17.94 7.45 -10.02
C ILE A 23 -17.81 8.25 -8.73
N LYS A 24 -17.07 7.73 -7.76
CA LYS A 24 -16.76 8.43 -6.50
C LYS A 24 -15.26 8.40 -6.21
N LEU A 25 -14.77 9.46 -5.55
CA LEU A 25 -13.42 9.51 -5.03
C LEU A 25 -13.43 8.95 -3.60
N VAL A 26 -12.68 7.88 -3.37
CA VAL A 26 -12.52 7.27 -2.05
C VAL A 26 -11.12 7.54 -1.51
N ALA A 27 -11.02 7.68 -0.19
CA ALA A 27 -9.74 7.74 0.49
C ALA A 27 -8.91 6.49 0.18
N THR A 28 -7.60 6.65 0.14
CA THR A 28 -6.69 5.53 -0.05
C THR A 28 -5.87 5.30 1.21
N TYR A 29 -5.26 4.14 1.29
CA TYR A 29 -4.36 3.76 2.37
C TYR A 29 -3.01 3.43 1.77
N THR A 30 -1.96 3.99 2.36
CA THR A 30 -0.58 3.61 2.07
C THR A 30 -0.07 2.75 3.21
N CYS A 31 0.28 1.50 2.91
CA CYS A 31 0.92 0.59 3.86
C CYS A 31 2.39 0.42 3.53
N LYS A 32 3.23 0.43 4.57
CA LYS A 32 4.69 0.32 4.48
C LYS A 32 5.19 -0.85 5.31
N LEU A 33 6.20 -1.55 4.83
CA LEU A 33 6.84 -2.67 5.51
C LEU A 33 8.35 -2.61 5.30
N ASP A 34 9.10 -2.61 6.39
CA ASP A 34 10.55 -2.66 6.35
C ASP A 34 11.02 -4.09 6.64
N SER A 35 11.77 -4.67 5.72
CA SER A 35 12.27 -6.04 5.87
C SER A 35 13.63 -6.25 5.22
N MET A 36 14.58 -6.83 5.97
CA MET A 36 15.95 -7.11 5.51
C MET A 36 16.66 -5.91 4.86
N GLY A 37 16.43 -4.70 5.37
CA GLY A 37 17.02 -3.47 4.80
C GLY A 37 16.32 -2.97 3.53
N ASN A 38 15.24 -3.63 3.08
CA ASN A 38 14.39 -3.14 2.01
C ASN A 38 13.15 -2.44 2.58
N HIS A 39 12.73 -1.40 1.89
CA HIS A 39 11.48 -0.70 2.14
C HIS A 39 10.46 -1.15 1.10
N PHE A 40 9.31 -1.61 1.58
CA PHE A 40 8.18 -1.98 0.74
C PHE A 40 7.03 -1.04 1.03
N SER A 41 6.34 -0.62 -0.02
CA SER A 41 5.13 0.17 0.10
C SER A 41 4.09 -0.23 -0.94
N ALA A 42 2.83 -0.10 -0.55
CA ALA A 42 1.68 -0.31 -1.44
C ALA A 42 0.56 0.65 -1.09
N LEU A 43 -0.28 0.94 -2.07
CA LEU A 43 -1.46 1.80 -1.95
C LEU A 43 -2.70 0.98 -2.29
N GLY A 44 -3.74 1.09 -1.47
CA GLY A 44 -5.00 0.38 -1.65
C GLY A 44 -6.20 1.26 -1.31
N LYS A 45 -7.41 0.83 -1.71
CA LYS A 45 -8.65 1.52 -1.36
C LYS A 45 -9.05 1.25 0.10
N SER A 46 -8.52 0.19 0.69
CA SER A 46 -8.62 -0.14 2.10
C SER A 46 -7.26 -0.47 2.71
N GLU A 47 -7.18 -0.38 4.04
CA GLU A 47 -5.98 -0.79 4.79
C GLU A 47 -5.63 -2.26 4.55
N GLU A 48 -6.64 -3.13 4.47
CA GLU A 48 -6.45 -4.55 4.25
C GLU A 48 -5.88 -4.84 2.86
N GLU A 49 -6.39 -4.15 1.83
CA GLU A 49 -5.89 -4.29 0.44
C GLU A 49 -4.43 -3.83 0.34
N ALA A 50 -4.13 -2.64 0.88
CA ALA A 50 -2.77 -2.10 0.91
C ALA A 50 -1.81 -2.99 1.71
N SER A 51 -2.27 -3.57 2.82
CA SER A 51 -1.49 -4.49 3.65
C SER A 51 -1.18 -5.80 2.93
N LYS A 52 -2.17 -6.38 2.24
CA LYS A 52 -1.97 -7.60 1.43
C LYS A 52 -0.96 -7.35 0.32
N GLU A 53 -1.07 -6.21 -0.37
CA GLU A 53 -0.17 -5.89 -1.48
C GLU A 53 1.26 -5.62 -1.01
N VAL A 54 1.46 -4.89 0.10
CA VAL A 54 2.82 -4.66 0.62
C VAL A 54 3.48 -5.96 1.10
N LEU A 55 2.70 -6.88 1.67
CA LEU A 55 3.18 -8.22 2.03
C LEU A 55 3.55 -9.06 0.82
N ALA A 56 2.72 -9.04 -0.24
CA ALA A 56 3.00 -9.75 -1.48
C ALA A 56 4.33 -9.25 -2.09
N ARG A 57 4.49 -7.92 -2.19
CA ARG A 57 5.74 -7.29 -2.68
C ARG A 57 6.97 -7.68 -1.85
N CYS A 58 6.80 -7.77 -0.53
CA CYS A 58 7.87 -8.25 0.35
C CYS A 58 8.22 -9.71 0.05
N LYS A 59 7.22 -10.59 -0.06
CA LYS A 59 7.42 -12.03 -0.33
C LYS A 59 8.00 -12.31 -1.72
N ASP A 60 7.73 -11.45 -2.70
CA ASP A 60 8.28 -11.56 -4.04
C ASP A 60 9.78 -11.24 -4.09
N ARG A 61 10.27 -10.39 -3.18
CA ARG A 61 11.67 -9.93 -3.14
C ARG A 61 12.50 -10.51 -2.01
N THR A 62 11.88 -11.10 -1.01
CA THR A 62 12.54 -11.62 0.20
C THR A 62 11.91 -12.93 0.65
N MET A 63 12.63 -13.71 1.48
CA MET A 63 12.07 -14.95 2.02
C MET A 63 10.91 -14.67 2.96
N ILE A 64 9.85 -15.47 2.86
CA ILE A 64 8.57 -15.33 3.59
C ILE A 64 8.76 -15.06 5.09
N ASN A 65 9.76 -15.69 5.71
CA ASN A 65 10.06 -15.57 7.15
C ASN A 65 10.37 -14.14 7.62
N PHE A 66 10.78 -13.25 6.70
CA PHE A 66 11.12 -11.87 7.02
C PHE A 66 9.96 -10.89 6.74
N CYS A 67 8.90 -11.34 6.06
CA CYS A 67 7.72 -10.51 5.76
C CYS A 67 6.65 -10.71 6.83
N LYS A 68 6.78 -9.99 7.95
CA LYS A 68 5.84 -10.06 9.07
C LYS A 68 4.74 -9.02 8.95
N ALA A 69 3.47 -9.47 8.96
CA ALA A 69 2.31 -8.60 8.89
C ALA A 69 2.26 -7.59 10.06
N GLU A 70 2.74 -7.99 11.24
CA GLU A 70 2.79 -7.17 12.46
C GLU A 70 3.69 -5.94 12.32
N LYS A 71 4.62 -5.94 11.35
CA LYS A 71 5.54 -4.81 11.10
C LYS A 71 5.00 -3.82 10.07
N ILE A 72 3.83 -4.08 9.50
CA ILE A 72 3.22 -3.17 8.54
C ILE A 72 2.70 -1.94 9.28
N LYS A 73 2.99 -0.76 8.71
CA LYS A 73 2.44 0.52 9.16
C LYS A 73 1.59 1.11 8.05
N CYS A 74 0.32 1.33 8.32
CA CYS A 74 -0.62 1.88 7.36
C CYS A 74 -1.04 3.30 7.75
N PHE A 75 -1.22 4.13 6.73
CA PHE A 75 -1.63 5.53 6.88
C PHE A 75 -2.75 5.80 5.88
N LYS A 76 -3.80 6.47 6.36
CA LYS A 76 -4.87 6.97 5.49
C LYS A 76 -4.39 8.25 4.80
N ASN A 77 -4.59 8.31 3.49
CA ASN A 77 -4.36 9.49 2.66
C ASN A 77 -5.61 10.36 2.57
#